data_AF-K9Q2U1-F1
#
_entry.id   AF-K9Q2U1-F1
#
_cell.length_a   1.000
_cell.length_b   1.000
_cell.length_c   1.000
_cell.angle_alpha   90.00
_cell.angle_beta   90.00
_cell.angle_gamma   90.00
#
_symmetry.space_group_name_H-M   'P 1'
#
loop_
_entity.id
_entity.type
_entity.pdbx_description
1 polymer ?
#
loop_
_entity_poly.entity_id
_entity_poly.type
_entity_poly.pdbx_seq_one_letter_code
_entity_poly.pdbx_strand_id
1 'polypeptide(L)'
;MTSQLKGIESAFDSFLAKGEVTQLQSSTSFSRSRTQQTRYSARRSPKQTASDFSLSKVSSEVKYAQTEILDYFRDLTRTASLQTFLEYFEIFFINHEQNRVPRCLQDEIHCLLRYNSADAFLELLNNVCYVFIDGCFKRKKPNCIPELFTLINKETRCSSLATTSKRRVRNWLNTFRQSNEYQALTIFVPKHKSERQWGDRYQIFSLFSQRNQTSVVDEQYEAKQTLYRYLQNRYKFQLAMFLNKGDVSKTVAQSPANPTLLPATSLRLMHKFLNKQQNGFGQMAQDFLGRSLGKDYASFKMDLVDYLCLNVEGDRHLQWLPRKIRGYLLDLNTEKNSYQVGSHLLKKTCNATVDYFLNPENLKDPSHPFTVLMVQNEFLTLSVLLLKLILISPGSYAHLMLALNKLLAANLDMPQQSNSWLICFLETIRVVMTIGLQNSQWTANMQKLEQSAPSTQVA
;
A
#
# COMPACT_ATOMS: atom_id res chain seq x y z
N MET A 1 -17.71 25.13 5.53
CA MET A 1 -16.65 24.11 5.68
C MET A 1 -16.14 23.52 4.36
N THR A 2 -16.87 23.65 3.25
CA THR A 2 -16.48 23.18 1.89
C THR A 2 -15.40 24.03 1.18
N SER A 3 -15.21 25.30 1.56
CA SER A 3 -14.15 26.16 0.97
C SER A 3 -12.75 25.94 1.56
N GLN A 4 -12.65 25.51 2.82
CA GLN A 4 -11.38 25.31 3.53
C GLN A 4 -10.66 24.02 3.10
N LEU A 5 -11.41 22.97 2.73
CA LEU A 5 -10.84 21.74 2.15
C LEU A 5 -10.28 21.99 0.74
N LYS A 6 -10.93 22.82 -0.08
CA LYS A 6 -10.42 23.24 -1.41
C LYS A 6 -9.09 24.02 -1.32
N GLY A 7 -8.92 24.85 -0.29
CA GLY A 7 -7.67 25.59 -0.07
C GLY A 7 -6.49 24.69 0.30
N ILE A 8 -6.73 23.64 1.09
CA ILE A 8 -5.70 22.66 1.49
C ILE A 8 -5.40 21.69 0.33
N GLU A 9 -6.40 21.30 -0.46
CA GLU A 9 -6.22 20.55 -1.71
C GLU A 9 -5.37 21.37 -2.69
N SER A 10 -5.69 22.64 -2.91
CA SER A 10 -4.89 23.53 -3.76
C SER A 10 -3.45 23.74 -3.27
N ALA A 11 -3.23 23.86 -1.95
CA ALA A 11 -1.89 23.99 -1.38
C ALA A 11 -1.08 22.69 -1.48
N PHE A 12 -1.72 21.53 -1.31
CA PHE A 12 -1.10 20.22 -1.52
C PHE A 12 -0.80 19.97 -3.01
N ASP A 13 -1.70 20.34 -3.91
CA ASP A 13 -1.50 20.25 -5.36
C ASP A 13 -0.36 21.17 -5.83
N SER A 14 -0.24 22.37 -5.24
CA SER A 14 0.87 23.30 -5.46
C SER A 14 2.21 22.79 -4.90
N PHE A 15 2.20 22.17 -3.71
CA PHE A 15 3.39 21.52 -3.13
C PHE A 15 3.85 20.37 -4.03
N LEU A 16 2.93 19.55 -4.50
CA LEU A 16 3.25 18.47 -5.43
C LEU A 16 3.78 19.01 -6.77
N ALA A 17 3.29 20.15 -7.28
CA ALA A 17 3.75 20.74 -8.54
C ALA A 17 5.22 21.22 -8.53
N LYS A 18 5.82 21.43 -7.35
CA LYS A 18 7.18 22.00 -7.18
C LYS A 18 8.30 20.96 -7.03
N GLY A 19 8.00 19.66 -7.06
CA GLY A 19 9.02 18.60 -7.00
C GLY A 19 9.50 18.16 -8.38
N GLU A 20 10.61 18.73 -8.86
CA GLU A 20 11.35 18.32 -10.07
C GLU A 20 11.98 16.92 -9.88
N VAL A 21 11.67 15.94 -10.73
CA VAL A 21 12.32 15.54 -12.01
C VAL A 21 13.82 15.24 -11.87
N THR A 22 14.15 13.94 -11.83
CA THR A 22 15.42 13.44 -12.38
C THR A 22 15.09 12.17 -13.16
N GLN A 23 14.84 12.33 -14.45
CA GLN A 23 14.82 11.21 -15.40
C GLN A 23 16.26 10.88 -15.77
N LEU A 24 16.68 9.64 -15.51
CA LEU A 24 17.83 9.05 -16.19
C LEU A 24 17.29 7.96 -17.11
N GLN A 25 17.35 8.26 -18.41
CA GLN A 25 17.18 7.32 -19.51
C GLN A 25 18.34 6.33 -19.49
N SER A 26 18.07 5.04 -19.65
CA SER A 26 19.07 4.07 -20.10
C SER A 26 18.45 3.15 -21.13
N SER A 27 18.77 3.46 -22.38
CA SER A 27 18.64 2.65 -23.58
C SER A 27 19.67 1.52 -23.54
N THR A 28 19.24 0.27 -23.71
CA THR A 28 20.12 -0.83 -24.09
C THR A 28 19.47 -1.67 -25.17
N SER A 29 19.92 -1.41 -26.40
CA SER A 29 19.92 -2.30 -27.54
C SER A 29 20.74 -3.56 -27.23
N PHE A 30 20.20 -4.75 -27.51
CA PHE A 30 21.02 -5.96 -27.59
C PHE A 30 20.67 -6.81 -28.81
N SER A 31 21.68 -6.97 -29.65
CA SER A 31 21.71 -7.62 -30.95
C SER A 31 21.68 -9.15 -30.79
N ARG A 32 20.87 -9.82 -31.62
CA ARG A 32 20.85 -11.29 -31.75
C ARG A 32 21.92 -11.75 -32.73
N SER A 33 22.71 -12.75 -32.33
CA SER A 33 23.45 -13.63 -33.25
C SER A 33 23.33 -15.09 -32.80
N ARG A 34 22.64 -15.88 -33.64
CA ARG A 34 22.89 -17.27 -34.08
C ARG A 34 24.13 -17.95 -33.43
N THR A 35 24.15 -19.22 -33.00
CA THR A 35 23.70 -20.47 -33.64
C THR A 35 23.99 -21.62 -32.65
N GLN A 36 23.16 -22.68 -32.56
CA GLN A 36 23.55 -24.06 -32.90
C GLN A 36 22.50 -25.10 -32.48
N GLN A 37 22.31 -26.03 -33.42
CA GLN A 37 21.48 -27.22 -33.38
C GLN A 37 21.99 -28.23 -32.34
N THR A 38 21.06 -28.94 -31.71
CA THR A 38 21.22 -30.39 -31.53
C THR A 38 19.86 -31.09 -31.69
N ARG A 39 19.88 -32.12 -32.53
CA ARG A 39 18.80 -33.08 -32.78
C ARG A 39 18.70 -34.02 -31.58
N TYR A 40 17.50 -34.36 -31.13
CA TYR A 40 17.18 -35.73 -30.66
C TYR A 40 15.67 -36.00 -30.71
N SER A 41 15.33 -37.06 -31.45
CA SER A 41 14.28 -38.06 -31.25
C SER A 41 12.81 -37.69 -31.16
N ALA A 42 12.12 -38.09 -32.23
CA ALA A 42 10.70 -38.37 -32.29
C ALA A 42 10.21 -39.26 -31.13
N ARG A 43 9.20 -38.77 -30.40
CA ARG A 43 8.28 -39.60 -29.62
C ARG A 43 6.85 -39.13 -29.89
N ARG A 44 6.11 -40.05 -30.53
CA ARG A 44 4.66 -40.16 -30.73
C ARG A 44 3.80 -39.05 -30.11
N SER A 45 3.17 -38.29 -30.99
CA SER A 45 2.06 -37.38 -30.71
C SER A 45 0.93 -38.07 -29.94
N PRO A 46 0.41 -37.47 -28.86
CA PRO A 46 -0.99 -37.68 -28.50
C PRO A 46 -1.83 -37.04 -29.61
N LYS A 47 -2.86 -37.72 -30.08
CA LYS A 47 -3.87 -37.12 -30.98
C LYS A 47 -4.51 -35.93 -30.26
N GLN A 48 -3.99 -34.73 -30.48
CA GLN A 48 -4.70 -33.49 -30.19
C GLN A 48 -5.88 -33.45 -31.14
N THR A 49 -7.07 -33.50 -30.56
CA THR A 49 -8.31 -33.37 -31.31
C THR A 49 -8.43 -31.94 -31.82
N ALA A 50 -9.02 -31.74 -33.01
CA ALA A 50 -9.14 -30.42 -33.65
C ALA A 50 -9.87 -29.37 -32.77
N SER A 51 -10.59 -29.80 -31.73
CA SER A 51 -11.21 -28.92 -30.72
C SER A 51 -10.19 -28.22 -29.82
N ASP A 52 -9.10 -28.88 -29.44
CA ASP A 52 -8.09 -28.31 -28.52
C ASP A 52 -7.22 -27.25 -29.21
N PHE A 53 -6.97 -27.42 -30.51
CA PHE A 53 -6.25 -26.44 -31.33
C PHE A 53 -7.09 -25.20 -31.64
N SER A 54 -8.41 -25.36 -31.75
CA SER A 54 -9.34 -24.23 -31.92
C SER A 54 -9.50 -23.42 -30.63
N LEU A 55 -9.54 -24.07 -29.47
CA LEU A 55 -9.68 -23.41 -28.17
C LEU A 55 -8.42 -22.61 -27.79
N SER A 56 -7.24 -23.14 -28.07
CA SER A 56 -5.97 -22.42 -27.81
C SER A 56 -5.80 -21.20 -28.70
N LYS A 57 -6.22 -21.28 -29.97
CA LYS A 57 -6.21 -20.15 -30.91
C LYS A 57 -7.21 -19.05 -30.50
N VAL A 58 -8.43 -19.43 -30.14
CA VAL A 58 -9.45 -18.48 -29.62
C VAL A 58 -8.96 -17.81 -28.34
N SER A 59 -8.34 -18.55 -27.43
CA SER A 59 -7.74 -17.98 -26.21
C SER A 59 -6.63 -16.97 -26.53
N SER A 60 -5.81 -17.23 -27.55
CA SER A 60 -4.74 -16.32 -27.97
C SER A 60 -5.25 -15.03 -28.63
N GLU A 61 -6.29 -15.13 -29.47
CA GLU A 61 -6.91 -13.97 -30.14
C GLU A 61 -7.62 -13.05 -29.14
N VAL A 62 -8.32 -13.63 -28.17
CA VAL A 62 -8.96 -12.87 -27.08
C VAL A 62 -7.91 -12.14 -26.22
N LYS A 63 -6.81 -12.80 -25.87
CA LYS A 63 -5.72 -12.18 -25.10
C LYS A 63 -5.03 -11.06 -25.88
N TYR A 64 -4.78 -11.25 -27.17
CA TYR A 64 -4.22 -10.20 -28.03
C TYR A 64 -5.13 -8.96 -28.06
N ALA A 65 -6.44 -9.17 -28.27
CA ALA A 65 -7.41 -8.09 -28.25
C ALA A 65 -7.43 -7.35 -26.90
N GLN A 66 -7.39 -8.06 -25.77
CA GLN A 66 -7.30 -7.42 -24.45
C GLN A 66 -6.05 -6.54 -24.31
N THR A 67 -4.89 -7.03 -24.75
CA THR A 67 -3.63 -6.28 -24.66
C THR A 67 -3.66 -5.00 -25.49
N GLU A 68 -4.09 -5.07 -26.76
CA GLU A 68 -4.17 -3.90 -27.64
C GLU A 68 -5.13 -2.83 -27.10
N ILE A 69 -6.31 -3.24 -26.62
CA ILE A 69 -7.27 -2.32 -26.02
C ILE A 69 -6.67 -1.69 -24.75
N LEU A 70 -6.03 -2.48 -23.90
CA LEU A 70 -5.42 -1.99 -22.67
C LEU A 70 -4.27 -1.01 -22.95
N ASP A 71 -3.41 -1.31 -23.93
CA ASP A 71 -2.31 -0.45 -24.36
C ASP A 71 -2.81 0.88 -24.91
N TYR A 72 -3.90 0.87 -25.70
CA TYR A 72 -4.55 2.09 -26.13
C TYR A 72 -4.98 2.97 -24.96
N PHE A 73 -5.65 2.39 -23.94
CA PHE A 73 -6.06 3.15 -22.75
C PHE A 73 -4.85 3.63 -21.92
N ARG A 74 -3.76 2.83 -21.82
CA ARG A 74 -2.51 3.27 -21.19
C ARG A 74 -1.95 4.49 -21.91
N ASP A 75 -1.90 4.49 -23.24
CA ASP A 75 -1.39 5.61 -24.01
C ASP A 75 -2.30 6.84 -23.96
N LEU A 76 -3.62 6.66 -23.85
CA LEU A 76 -4.55 7.77 -23.58
C LEU A 76 -4.22 8.48 -22.25
N THR A 77 -3.88 7.74 -21.19
CA THR A 77 -3.48 8.37 -19.91
C THR A 77 -2.17 9.16 -20.00
N ARG A 78 -1.34 8.92 -21.03
CA ARG A 78 -0.08 9.64 -21.28
C ARG A 78 -0.27 10.83 -22.21
N THR A 79 -1.05 10.66 -23.26
CA THR A 79 -1.13 11.60 -24.40
C THR A 79 -2.33 12.55 -24.34
N ALA A 80 -3.45 12.13 -23.72
CA ALA A 80 -4.71 12.87 -23.76
C ALA A 80 -5.11 13.45 -22.40
N SER A 81 -6.30 14.05 -22.30
CA SER A 81 -6.88 14.48 -21.04
C SER A 81 -7.62 13.32 -20.34
N LEU A 82 -7.81 13.39 -19.01
CA LEU A 82 -8.60 12.40 -18.27
C LEU A 82 -10.07 12.40 -18.74
N GLN A 83 -10.60 13.55 -19.18
CA GLN A 83 -11.94 13.63 -19.74
C GLN A 83 -12.08 12.85 -21.04
N THR A 84 -11.09 13.00 -21.94
CA THR A 84 -11.01 12.26 -23.19
C THR A 84 -10.93 10.75 -22.93
N PHE A 85 -10.19 10.33 -21.90
CA PHE A 85 -10.18 8.93 -21.47
C PHE A 85 -11.59 8.47 -21.08
N LEU A 86 -12.30 9.24 -20.24
CA LEU A 86 -13.65 8.88 -19.78
C LEU A 86 -14.66 8.83 -20.93
N GLU A 87 -14.54 9.70 -21.93
CA GLU A 87 -15.35 9.67 -23.14
C GLU A 87 -15.16 8.35 -23.92
N TYR A 88 -13.91 7.96 -24.17
CA TYR A 88 -13.62 6.68 -24.83
C TYR A 88 -14.04 5.48 -23.96
N PHE A 89 -13.88 5.58 -22.63
CA PHE A 89 -14.35 4.56 -21.70
C PHE A 89 -15.88 4.39 -21.79
N GLU A 90 -16.65 5.49 -21.81
CA GLU A 90 -18.10 5.44 -21.96
C GLU A 90 -18.51 4.85 -23.31
N ILE A 91 -17.86 5.27 -24.40
CA ILE A 91 -18.11 4.74 -25.76
C ILE A 91 -17.86 3.23 -25.81
N PHE A 92 -16.77 2.76 -25.21
CA PHE A 92 -16.29 1.39 -25.32
C PHE A 92 -17.04 0.44 -24.39
N PHE A 93 -17.06 0.76 -23.10
CA PHE A 93 -17.53 -0.15 -22.05
C PHE A 93 -18.98 0.08 -21.64
N ILE A 94 -19.52 1.30 -21.76
CA ILE A 94 -20.85 1.65 -21.23
C ILE A 94 -21.93 1.63 -22.32
N ASN A 95 -21.77 2.46 -23.36
CA ASN A 95 -22.79 2.62 -24.41
C ASN A 95 -22.58 1.65 -25.60
N HIS A 96 -21.35 1.15 -25.76
CA HIS A 96 -20.91 0.31 -26.87
C HIS A 96 -21.36 0.86 -28.24
N GLU A 97 -20.79 2.01 -28.61
CA GLU A 97 -21.08 2.71 -29.86
C GLU A 97 -20.03 2.35 -30.92
N GLN A 98 -20.24 1.23 -31.64
CA GLN A 98 -19.28 0.68 -32.62
C GLN A 98 -18.74 1.73 -33.61
N ASN A 99 -19.59 2.64 -34.09
CA ASN A 99 -19.21 3.68 -35.05
C ASN A 99 -18.30 4.78 -34.46
N ARG A 100 -18.19 4.87 -33.13
CA ARG A 100 -17.37 5.85 -32.41
C ARG A 100 -16.15 5.23 -31.73
N VAL A 101 -16.02 3.90 -31.78
CA VAL A 101 -14.79 3.21 -31.37
C VAL A 101 -13.70 3.53 -32.40
N PRO A 102 -12.48 3.89 -31.97
CA PRO A 102 -11.34 4.08 -32.86
C PRO A 102 -11.16 2.92 -33.82
N ARG A 103 -10.87 3.19 -35.09
CA ARG A 103 -10.76 2.15 -36.13
C ARG A 103 -9.76 1.04 -35.77
N CYS A 104 -8.69 1.40 -35.07
CA CYS A 104 -7.67 0.45 -34.61
C CYS A 104 -8.11 -0.49 -33.48
N LEU A 105 -9.33 -0.33 -32.94
CA LEU A 105 -9.88 -1.18 -31.87
C LEU A 105 -11.19 -1.89 -32.27
N GLN A 106 -11.67 -1.67 -33.50
CA GLN A 106 -12.96 -2.19 -33.96
C GLN A 106 -12.95 -3.71 -34.11
N ASP A 107 -11.85 -4.28 -34.58
CA ASP A 107 -11.71 -5.72 -34.78
C ASP A 107 -11.51 -6.44 -33.43
N GLU A 108 -10.80 -5.80 -32.50
CA GLU A 108 -10.48 -6.29 -31.16
C GLU A 108 -11.73 -6.35 -30.28
N ILE A 109 -12.56 -5.30 -30.29
CA ILE A 109 -13.83 -5.33 -29.55
C ILE A 109 -14.81 -6.34 -30.16
N HIS A 110 -14.82 -6.46 -31.49
CA HIS A 110 -15.65 -7.45 -32.17
C HIS A 110 -15.19 -8.88 -31.83
N CYS A 111 -13.88 -9.11 -31.71
CA CYS A 111 -13.30 -10.37 -31.26
C CYS A 111 -13.83 -10.77 -29.87
N LEU A 112 -13.74 -9.87 -28.88
CA LEU A 112 -14.24 -10.12 -27.51
C LEU A 112 -15.74 -10.46 -27.47
N LEU A 113 -16.54 -9.74 -28.28
CA LEU A 113 -17.98 -9.94 -28.34
C LEU A 113 -18.36 -11.22 -29.10
N ARG A 114 -17.66 -11.54 -30.18
CA ARG A 114 -17.89 -12.74 -31.00
C ARG A 114 -17.66 -14.00 -30.20
N TYR A 115 -16.57 -14.05 -29.43
CA TYR A 115 -16.22 -15.21 -28.61
C TYR A 115 -16.96 -15.28 -27.27
N ASN A 116 -17.80 -14.28 -26.97
CA ASN A 116 -18.64 -14.23 -25.76
C ASN A 116 -17.85 -14.46 -24.46
N SER A 117 -16.60 -13.99 -24.42
CA SER A 117 -15.72 -14.18 -23.27
C SER A 117 -16.00 -13.11 -22.21
N ALA A 118 -16.98 -13.38 -21.36
CA ALA A 118 -17.38 -12.48 -20.28
C ALA A 118 -16.21 -12.18 -19.34
N ASP A 119 -15.48 -13.22 -18.91
CA ASP A 119 -14.37 -13.10 -17.97
C ASP A 119 -13.26 -12.20 -18.53
N ALA A 120 -12.90 -12.38 -19.81
CA ALA A 120 -11.90 -11.55 -20.46
C ALA A 120 -12.34 -10.08 -20.57
N PHE A 121 -13.63 -9.83 -20.84
CA PHE A 121 -14.17 -8.48 -20.88
C PHE A 121 -14.16 -7.83 -19.49
N LEU A 122 -14.56 -8.57 -18.45
CA LEU A 122 -14.59 -8.09 -17.07
C LEU A 122 -13.18 -7.79 -16.54
N GLU A 123 -12.21 -8.66 -16.84
CA GLU A 123 -10.80 -8.46 -16.51
C GLU A 123 -10.25 -7.20 -17.20
N LEU A 124 -10.52 -7.05 -18.51
CA LEU A 124 -10.11 -5.87 -19.26
C LEU A 124 -10.72 -4.58 -18.69
N LEU A 125 -12.03 -4.58 -18.41
CA LEU A 125 -12.73 -3.46 -17.79
C LEU A 125 -12.08 -3.08 -16.45
N ASN A 126 -11.80 -4.08 -15.62
CA ASN A 126 -11.16 -3.89 -14.32
C ASN A 126 -9.76 -3.26 -14.48
N ASN A 127 -8.93 -3.79 -15.38
CA ASN A 127 -7.57 -3.29 -15.63
C ASN A 127 -7.59 -1.86 -16.19
N VAL A 128 -8.51 -1.54 -17.10
CA VAL A 128 -8.69 -0.17 -17.61
C VAL A 128 -9.13 0.79 -16.50
N CYS A 129 -9.97 0.36 -15.54
CA CYS A 129 -10.30 1.18 -14.37
C CYS A 129 -9.05 1.49 -13.53
N TYR A 130 -8.18 0.50 -13.30
CA TYR A 130 -6.92 0.72 -12.58
C TYR A 130 -5.96 1.65 -13.32
N VAL A 131 -5.85 1.54 -14.64
CA VAL A 131 -5.08 2.48 -15.49
C VAL A 131 -5.59 3.91 -15.33
N PHE A 132 -6.91 4.12 -15.35
CA PHE A 132 -7.48 5.45 -15.12
C PHE A 132 -7.15 6.01 -13.73
N ILE A 133 -7.35 5.19 -12.70
CA ILE A 133 -7.12 5.56 -11.30
C ILE A 133 -5.65 5.95 -11.09
N ASP A 134 -4.73 5.13 -11.57
CA ASP A 134 -3.30 5.43 -11.51
C ASP A 134 -2.95 6.71 -12.28
N GLY A 135 -3.52 6.89 -13.48
CA GLY A 135 -3.43 8.14 -14.25
C GLY A 135 -3.91 9.37 -13.48
N CYS A 136 -5.01 9.25 -12.72
CA CYS A 136 -5.52 10.32 -11.86
C CYS A 136 -4.51 10.71 -10.79
N PHE A 137 -3.89 9.74 -10.11
CA PHE A 137 -2.88 10.04 -9.10
C PHE A 137 -1.57 10.57 -9.69
N LYS A 138 -1.07 10.00 -10.80
CA LYS A 138 0.13 10.49 -11.52
C LYS A 138 -0.04 11.95 -11.96
N ARG A 139 -1.25 12.33 -12.37
CA ARG A 139 -1.63 13.71 -12.73
C ARG A 139 -2.09 14.57 -11.56
N LYS A 140 -2.07 14.05 -10.33
CA LYS A 140 -2.45 14.74 -9.09
C LYS A 140 -3.89 15.26 -9.10
N LYS A 141 -4.79 14.51 -9.76
CA LYS A 141 -6.23 14.79 -9.86
C LYS A 141 -7.07 13.61 -9.33
N PRO A 142 -6.93 13.22 -8.05
CA PRO A 142 -7.73 12.12 -7.49
C PRO A 142 -9.24 12.43 -7.46
N ASN A 143 -9.62 13.71 -7.52
CA ASN A 143 -11.02 14.15 -7.56
C ASN A 143 -11.75 13.75 -8.86
N CYS A 144 -11.05 13.25 -9.88
CA CYS A 144 -11.66 12.71 -11.10
C CYS A 144 -12.10 11.24 -10.95
N ILE A 145 -11.63 10.53 -9.92
CA ILE A 145 -11.97 9.10 -9.71
C ILE A 145 -13.49 8.91 -9.55
N PRO A 146 -14.24 9.72 -8.77
CA PRO A 146 -15.70 9.60 -8.67
C PRO A 146 -16.45 9.70 -10.01
N GLU A 147 -15.91 10.40 -11.01
CA GLU A 147 -16.53 10.52 -12.33
C GLU A 147 -16.56 9.16 -13.04
N LEU A 148 -15.49 8.36 -12.93
CA LEU A 148 -15.45 6.98 -13.42
C LEU A 148 -16.55 6.13 -12.78
N PHE A 149 -16.72 6.21 -11.45
CA PHE A 149 -17.74 5.46 -10.73
C PHE A 149 -19.15 5.90 -11.10
N THR A 150 -19.34 7.19 -11.33
CA THR A 150 -20.62 7.76 -11.80
C THR A 150 -20.97 7.19 -13.18
N LEU A 151 -19.99 7.09 -14.08
CA LEU A 151 -20.16 6.46 -15.39
C LEU A 151 -20.46 4.96 -15.29
N ILE A 152 -19.71 4.23 -14.46
CA ILE A 152 -19.95 2.79 -14.25
C ILE A 152 -21.33 2.54 -13.65
N ASN A 153 -21.82 3.39 -12.75
CA ASN A 153 -23.13 3.25 -12.09
C ASN A 153 -24.30 3.87 -12.85
N LYS A 154 -24.05 4.56 -13.96
CA LYS A 154 -25.11 5.15 -14.79
C LYS A 154 -26.10 4.06 -15.21
N GLU A 155 -27.37 4.24 -14.86
CA GLU A 155 -28.43 3.35 -15.34
C GLU A 155 -28.57 3.50 -16.86
N THR A 156 -28.19 2.47 -17.60
CA THR A 156 -28.40 2.44 -19.04
C THR A 156 -29.67 1.64 -19.34
N ARG A 157 -30.80 2.34 -19.47
CA ARG A 157 -32.06 1.70 -19.91
C ARG A 157 -31.86 1.13 -21.30
N CYS A 158 -32.18 -0.16 -21.45
CA CYS A 158 -32.11 -0.84 -22.73
C CYS A 158 -33.46 -0.66 -23.44
N SER A 159 -33.48 0.06 -24.57
CA SER A 159 -34.66 0.05 -25.42
C SER A 159 -34.89 -1.36 -25.98
N SER A 160 -36.14 -1.70 -26.29
CA SER A 160 -36.49 -2.97 -26.95
C SER A 160 -35.78 -3.16 -28.31
N LEU A 161 -35.23 -2.08 -28.88
CA LEU A 161 -34.52 -2.03 -30.15
C LEU A 161 -32.98 -2.14 -30.02
N ALA A 162 -32.45 -2.42 -28.82
CA ALA A 162 -31.00 -2.54 -28.63
C ALA A 162 -30.42 -3.80 -29.28
N THR A 163 -29.24 -3.67 -29.90
CA THR A 163 -28.53 -4.79 -30.51
C THR A 163 -28.12 -5.84 -29.48
N THR A 164 -27.96 -7.09 -29.93
CA THR A 164 -27.52 -8.23 -29.08
C THR A 164 -26.22 -7.94 -28.34
N SER A 165 -25.26 -7.30 -29.02
CA SER A 165 -23.98 -6.88 -28.41
C SER A 165 -24.16 -5.86 -27.29
N LYS A 166 -25.04 -4.87 -27.46
CA LYS A 166 -25.34 -3.88 -26.41
C LYS A 166 -26.02 -4.51 -25.19
N ARG A 167 -26.93 -5.47 -25.40
CA ARG A 167 -27.55 -6.24 -24.30
C ARG A 167 -26.50 -7.06 -23.55
N ARG A 168 -25.57 -7.69 -24.27
CA ARG A 168 -24.49 -8.50 -23.71
C ARG A 168 -23.54 -7.68 -22.84
N VAL A 169 -23.01 -6.58 -23.37
CA VAL A 169 -22.13 -5.66 -22.62
C VAL A 169 -22.81 -5.16 -21.34
N ARG A 170 -24.09 -4.79 -21.41
CA ARG A 170 -24.86 -4.38 -20.20
C ARG A 170 -24.97 -5.47 -19.15
N ASN A 171 -25.24 -6.71 -19.56
CA ASN A 171 -25.28 -7.82 -18.62
C ASN A 171 -23.92 -8.00 -17.93
N TRP A 172 -22.82 -7.95 -18.69
CA TRP A 172 -21.48 -8.02 -18.12
C TRP A 172 -21.18 -6.85 -17.17
N LEU A 173 -21.56 -5.61 -17.51
CA LEU A 173 -21.44 -4.47 -16.59
C LEU A 173 -22.22 -4.67 -15.29
N ASN A 174 -23.43 -5.24 -15.37
CA ASN A 174 -24.22 -5.52 -14.17
C ASN A 174 -23.55 -6.60 -13.31
N THR A 175 -22.97 -7.62 -13.92
CA THR A 175 -22.14 -8.62 -13.22
C THR A 175 -20.93 -7.94 -12.56
N PHE A 176 -20.24 -7.05 -13.27
CA PHE A 176 -19.10 -6.31 -12.74
C PHE A 176 -19.47 -5.48 -11.51
N ARG A 177 -20.59 -4.74 -11.53
CA ARG A 177 -21.06 -3.92 -10.40
C ARG A 177 -21.30 -4.74 -9.13
N GLN A 178 -21.61 -6.03 -9.27
CA GLN A 178 -21.84 -6.95 -8.15
C GLN A 178 -20.58 -7.73 -7.75
N SER A 179 -19.47 -7.55 -8.46
CA SER A 179 -18.27 -8.34 -8.31
C SER A 179 -17.34 -7.82 -7.20
N ASN A 180 -16.45 -8.69 -6.73
CA ASN A 180 -15.46 -8.32 -5.72
C ASN A 180 -14.40 -7.36 -6.30
N GLU A 181 -14.13 -7.43 -7.60
CA GLU A 181 -13.21 -6.54 -8.31
C GLU A 181 -13.72 -5.10 -8.27
N TYR A 182 -15.02 -4.89 -8.51
CA TYR A 182 -15.62 -3.56 -8.37
C TYR A 182 -15.58 -3.06 -6.93
N GLN A 183 -15.89 -3.91 -5.95
CA GLN A 183 -15.75 -3.57 -4.52
C GLN A 183 -14.30 -3.18 -4.18
N ALA A 184 -13.30 -3.87 -4.75
CA ALA A 184 -11.89 -3.54 -4.56
C ALA A 184 -11.52 -2.18 -5.16
N LEU A 185 -12.18 -1.72 -6.22
CA LEU A 185 -11.97 -0.39 -6.79
C LEU A 185 -12.55 0.72 -5.88
N THR A 186 -13.57 0.44 -5.07
CA THR A 186 -14.17 1.47 -4.21
C THR A 186 -13.20 2.08 -3.19
N ILE A 187 -12.10 1.38 -2.87
CA ILE A 187 -11.06 1.90 -1.96
C ILE A 187 -10.40 3.19 -2.49
N PHE A 188 -10.45 3.43 -3.80
CA PHE A 188 -9.88 4.62 -4.43
C PHE A 188 -10.83 5.81 -4.45
N VAL A 189 -12.12 5.59 -4.14
CA VAL A 189 -13.14 6.64 -4.13
C VAL A 189 -13.05 7.40 -2.80
N PRO A 190 -12.92 8.74 -2.83
CA PRO A 190 -13.02 9.55 -1.63
C PRO A 190 -14.41 9.38 -0.97
N LYS A 191 -14.49 8.61 0.12
CA LYS A 191 -15.75 8.40 0.86
C LYS A 191 -16.20 9.68 1.58
N HIS A 192 -17.50 9.95 1.57
CA HIS A 192 -18.11 10.98 2.40
C HIS A 192 -18.01 10.63 3.90
N LYS A 193 -18.08 11.63 4.79
CA LYS A 193 -17.89 11.42 6.23
C LYS A 193 -18.90 10.44 6.86
N SER A 194 -20.11 10.36 6.31
CA SER A 194 -21.20 9.48 6.78
C SER A 194 -21.00 8.00 6.42
N GLU A 195 -20.17 7.71 5.42
CA GLU A 195 -19.99 6.35 4.87
C GLU A 195 -18.67 5.70 5.31
N ARG A 196 -17.88 6.40 6.13
CA ARG A 196 -16.57 5.91 6.57
C ARG A 196 -16.74 4.97 7.75
N GLN A 197 -16.28 3.74 7.56
CA GLN A 197 -15.96 2.89 8.69
C GLN A 197 -14.73 3.47 9.41
N TRP A 198 -14.64 3.32 10.73
CA TRP A 198 -13.52 3.88 11.50
C TRP A 198 -12.15 3.35 11.00
N GLY A 199 -12.13 2.10 10.50
CA GLY A 199 -10.95 1.45 9.92
C GLY A 199 -10.47 2.06 8.59
N ASP A 200 -11.33 2.80 7.85
CA ASP A 200 -10.96 3.40 6.56
C ASP A 200 -9.77 4.36 6.66
N ARG A 201 -9.59 4.97 7.84
CA ARG A 201 -8.46 5.86 8.14
C ARG A 201 -7.10 5.16 8.10
N TYR A 202 -7.11 3.85 8.30
CA TYR A 202 -5.92 3.00 8.44
C TYR A 202 -5.71 2.08 7.23
N GLN A 203 -6.41 2.33 6.11
CA GLN A 203 -6.26 1.61 4.85
C GLN A 203 -4.81 1.51 4.36
N ILE A 204 -3.92 2.42 4.78
CA ILE A 204 -2.49 2.37 4.46
C ILE A 204 -1.84 1.05 4.88
N PHE A 205 -2.27 0.42 5.97
CA PHE A 205 -1.73 -0.88 6.42
C PHE A 205 -2.20 -2.01 5.50
N SER A 206 -3.47 -2.00 5.10
CA SER A 206 -4.03 -2.98 4.16
C SER A 206 -3.39 -2.83 2.77
N LEU A 207 -3.30 -1.61 2.25
CA LEU A 207 -2.61 -1.31 0.99
C LEU A 207 -1.15 -1.74 1.02
N PHE A 208 -0.46 -1.57 2.16
CA PHE A 208 0.91 -2.06 2.31
C PHE A 208 0.97 -3.59 2.22
N SER A 209 0.07 -4.28 2.93
CA SER A 209 0.06 -5.75 2.97
C SER A 209 -0.16 -6.38 1.60
N GLN A 210 -0.99 -5.75 0.77
CA GLN A 210 -1.31 -6.20 -0.58
C GLN A 210 -0.17 -6.01 -1.58
N ARG A 211 0.88 -5.23 -1.25
CA ARG A 211 2.07 -5.10 -2.12
C ARG A 211 2.93 -6.36 -2.13
N ASN A 212 2.96 -7.07 -1.01
CA ASN A 212 3.76 -8.29 -0.88
C ASN A 212 2.98 -9.52 -1.37
N GLN A 213 1.69 -9.37 -1.64
CA GLN A 213 0.90 -10.38 -2.32
C GLN A 213 1.17 -10.22 -3.80
N THR A 214 1.76 -11.25 -4.40
CA THR A 214 2.03 -11.34 -5.83
C THR A 214 0.70 -11.34 -6.60
N SER A 215 0.05 -10.18 -6.78
CA SER A 215 -1.06 -10.08 -7.73
C SER A 215 -0.45 -10.13 -9.12
N VAL A 216 -0.87 -11.11 -9.91
CA VAL A 216 -0.35 -11.43 -11.25
C VAL A 216 -0.58 -10.29 -12.28
N VAL A 217 -1.34 -9.24 -11.91
CA VAL A 217 -1.75 -8.15 -12.80
C VAL A 217 -1.06 -6.83 -12.41
N ASP A 218 -0.22 -6.32 -13.31
CA ASP A 218 0.67 -5.18 -13.08
C ASP A 218 -0.11 -3.88 -12.79
N GLU A 219 -1.25 -3.64 -13.43
CA GLU A 219 -2.05 -2.40 -13.26
C GLU A 219 -2.59 -2.23 -11.85
N GLN A 220 -3.12 -3.32 -11.29
CA GLN A 220 -3.74 -3.29 -9.97
C GLN A 220 -2.68 -3.01 -8.91
N TYR A 221 -1.52 -3.63 -9.08
CA TYR A 221 -0.36 -3.42 -8.24
C TYR A 221 0.12 -1.96 -8.34
N GLU A 222 0.32 -1.42 -9.55
CA GLU A 222 0.73 -0.04 -9.76
C GLU A 222 -0.25 0.96 -9.14
N ALA A 223 -1.55 0.82 -9.38
CA ALA A 223 -2.55 1.73 -8.84
C ALA A 223 -2.60 1.71 -7.30
N LYS A 224 -2.56 0.53 -6.68
CA LYS A 224 -2.49 0.40 -5.21
C LYS A 224 -1.20 0.98 -4.63
N GLN A 225 -0.09 0.78 -5.32
CA GLN A 225 1.21 1.34 -4.97
C GLN A 225 1.16 2.88 -4.99
N THR A 226 0.58 3.45 -6.05
CA THR A 226 0.41 4.88 -6.23
C THR A 226 -0.52 5.47 -5.17
N LEU A 227 -1.66 4.83 -4.88
CA LEU A 227 -2.58 5.25 -3.82
C LEU A 227 -1.90 5.25 -2.45
N TYR A 228 -1.17 4.19 -2.08
CA TYR A 228 -0.44 4.17 -0.82
C TYR A 228 0.52 5.37 -0.73
N ARG A 229 1.31 5.61 -1.79
CA ARG A 229 2.30 6.70 -1.80
C ARG A 229 1.60 8.04 -1.64
N TYR A 230 0.48 8.23 -2.34
CA TYR A 230 -0.37 9.41 -2.23
C TYR A 230 -0.86 9.62 -0.79
N LEU A 231 -1.45 8.60 -0.16
CA LEU A 231 -1.98 8.68 1.20
C LEU A 231 -0.87 8.94 2.23
N GLN A 232 0.26 8.26 2.11
CA GLN A 232 1.40 8.43 3.00
C GLN A 232 1.98 9.85 2.89
N ASN A 233 2.18 10.36 1.68
CA ASN A 233 2.72 11.70 1.44
C ASN A 233 1.75 12.79 1.88
N ARG A 234 0.45 12.62 1.60
CA ARG A 234 -0.59 13.52 2.09
C ARG A 234 -0.57 13.60 3.62
N TYR A 235 -0.53 12.45 4.30
CA TYR A 235 -0.44 12.41 5.76
C TYR A 235 0.82 13.10 6.28
N LYS A 236 2.01 12.76 5.73
CA LYS A 236 3.30 13.38 6.10
C LYS A 236 3.25 14.90 5.95
N PHE A 237 2.75 15.39 4.82
CA PHE A 237 2.65 16.82 4.52
C PHE A 237 1.69 17.53 5.48
N GLN A 238 0.49 16.98 5.70
CA GLN A 238 -0.48 17.57 6.62
C GLN A 238 0.05 17.61 8.06
N LEU A 239 0.73 16.54 8.49
CA LEU A 239 1.31 16.47 9.83
C LEU A 239 2.44 17.50 9.99
N ALA A 240 3.34 17.61 9.02
CA ALA A 240 4.39 18.62 9.02
C ALA A 240 3.82 20.04 9.04
N MET A 241 2.81 20.33 8.21
CA MET A 241 2.16 21.64 8.18
C MET A 241 1.51 21.98 9.54
N PHE A 242 0.86 21.00 10.17
CA PHE A 242 0.25 21.16 11.49
C PHE A 242 1.30 21.41 12.59
N LEU A 243 2.39 20.66 12.60
CA LEU A 243 3.44 20.75 13.61
C LEU A 243 4.30 22.02 13.48
N ASN A 244 4.53 22.51 12.25
CA ASN A 244 5.37 23.68 11.99
C ASN A 244 4.69 25.02 12.33
N LYS A 245 3.35 25.09 12.39
CA LYS A 245 2.61 26.33 12.70
C LYS A 245 2.50 26.62 14.22
N GLY A 246 3.47 26.21 15.03
CA GLY A 246 3.44 26.33 16.50
C GLY A 246 2.91 27.69 17.01
N ASP A 247 1.87 27.66 17.86
CA ASP A 247 1.29 28.74 18.68
C ASP A 247 1.27 30.19 18.15
N VAL A 248 1.22 30.43 16.83
CA VAL A 248 0.89 31.75 16.30
C VAL A 248 -0.63 31.87 16.23
N SER A 249 -1.20 32.31 17.35
CA SER A 249 -2.52 32.94 17.38
C SER A 249 -2.55 34.09 16.37
N LYS A 250 -3.01 33.85 15.14
CA LYS A 250 -3.61 34.85 14.24
C LYS A 250 -4.67 34.16 13.38
N THR A 251 -5.92 34.30 13.82
CA THR A 251 -7.18 33.91 13.15
C THR A 251 -7.47 32.40 13.00
N VAL A 252 -8.57 31.96 13.60
CA VAL A 252 -9.16 30.60 13.52
C VAL A 252 -9.44 30.16 12.07
N ALA A 253 -9.44 31.09 11.11
CA ALA A 253 -9.81 30.84 9.72
C ALA A 253 -8.74 30.14 8.85
N GLN A 254 -7.46 30.06 9.27
CA GLN A 254 -6.35 29.61 8.41
C GLN A 254 -5.41 28.53 9.01
N SER A 255 -5.75 27.94 10.16
CA SER A 255 -4.93 26.86 10.72
C SER A 255 -5.22 25.53 10.00
N PRO A 256 -4.18 24.79 9.55
CA PRO A 256 -4.37 23.46 8.98
C PRO A 256 -5.04 22.54 9.99
N ALA A 257 -6.01 21.77 9.54
CA ALA A 257 -6.70 20.81 10.39
C ALA A 257 -5.72 19.74 10.90
N ASN A 258 -5.88 19.33 12.16
CA ASN A 258 -5.14 18.21 12.73
C ASN A 258 -5.42 16.93 11.91
N PRO A 259 -4.41 16.32 11.27
CA PRO A 259 -4.59 15.11 10.46
C PRO A 259 -4.65 13.84 11.30
N THR A 260 -4.64 13.93 12.63
CA THR A 260 -4.72 12.82 13.59
C THR A 260 -6.00 12.89 14.43
N LEU A 261 -6.34 11.82 15.14
CA LEU A 261 -7.40 11.85 16.19
C LEU A 261 -6.85 12.21 17.57
N LEU A 262 -5.54 12.39 17.69
CA LEU A 262 -4.90 12.71 18.97
C LEU A 262 -5.11 14.18 19.32
N PRO A 263 -5.24 14.52 20.60
CA PRO A 263 -5.27 15.91 21.04
C PRO A 263 -4.03 16.68 20.55
N ALA A 264 -4.24 17.94 20.16
CA ALA A 264 -3.17 18.80 19.64
C ALA A 264 -2.00 18.95 20.64
N THR A 265 -2.31 19.00 21.94
CA THR A 265 -1.33 19.03 23.03
C THR A 265 -0.46 17.77 23.04
N SER A 266 -1.07 16.58 22.96
CA SER A 266 -0.36 15.30 22.90
C SER A 266 0.57 15.21 21.69
N LEU A 267 0.11 15.64 20.50
CA LEU A 267 0.95 15.66 19.30
C LEU A 267 2.18 16.54 19.44
N ARG A 268 2.03 17.73 20.02
CA ARG A 268 3.14 18.66 20.22
C ARG A 268 4.14 18.13 21.24
N LEU A 269 3.66 17.52 22.33
CA LEU A 269 4.52 16.88 23.33
C LEU A 269 5.30 15.72 22.71
N MET A 270 4.63 14.86 21.93
CA MET A 270 5.28 13.79 21.20
C MET A 270 6.30 14.33 20.20
N HIS A 271 5.96 15.35 19.40
CA HIS A 271 6.89 15.98 18.48
C HIS A 271 8.12 16.54 19.20
N LYS A 272 7.92 17.23 20.34
CA LYS A 272 9.02 17.76 21.16
C LYS A 272 9.89 16.64 21.75
N PHE A 273 9.26 15.57 22.25
CA PHE A 273 9.96 14.39 22.78
C PHE A 273 10.79 13.70 21.69
N LEU A 274 10.17 13.41 20.55
CA LEU A 274 10.81 12.77 19.41
C LEU A 274 11.93 13.65 18.86
N ASN A 275 11.71 14.96 18.66
CA ASN A 275 12.75 15.87 18.16
C ASN A 275 13.93 16.03 19.14
N LYS A 276 13.66 16.10 20.44
CA LYS A 276 14.73 16.12 21.46
C LYS A 276 15.59 14.86 21.38
N GLN A 277 14.98 13.73 21.02
CA GLN A 277 15.63 12.43 20.92
C GLN A 277 15.99 12.05 19.48
N GLN A 278 15.79 12.91 18.47
CA GLN A 278 15.76 12.50 17.06
C GLN A 278 17.14 12.19 16.48
N ASN A 279 18.13 13.05 16.74
CA ASN A 279 19.52 12.71 16.47
C ASN A 279 19.96 11.52 17.34
N GLY A 280 19.38 11.43 18.55
CA GLY A 280 19.64 10.36 19.51
C GLY A 280 19.20 8.98 19.04
N PHE A 281 17.99 8.77 18.52
CA PHE A 281 17.52 7.44 18.14
C PHE A 281 18.27 6.86 16.94
N GLY A 282 18.57 7.69 15.94
CA GLY A 282 19.39 7.29 14.79
C GLY A 282 20.82 6.94 15.20
N GLN A 283 21.47 7.81 15.98
CA GLN A 283 22.83 7.56 16.50
C GLN A 283 22.85 6.35 17.44
N MET A 284 21.90 6.23 18.37
CA MET A 284 21.78 5.10 19.28
C MET A 284 21.61 3.78 18.53
N ALA A 285 20.86 3.77 17.42
CA ALA A 285 20.75 2.60 16.56
C ALA A 285 22.08 2.26 15.88
N GLN A 286 22.81 3.27 15.37
CA GLN A 286 24.14 3.07 14.78
C GLN A 286 25.16 2.57 15.81
N ASP A 287 25.19 3.17 17.00
CA ASP A 287 26.07 2.78 18.11
C ASP A 287 25.74 1.38 18.63
N PHE A 288 24.46 1.01 18.64
CA PHE A 288 24.05 -0.35 18.96
C PHE A 288 24.53 -1.34 17.90
N LEU A 289 24.29 -1.06 16.61
CA LEU A 289 24.71 -1.93 15.52
C LEU A 289 26.24 -2.10 15.47
N GLY A 290 26.99 -1.01 15.64
CA GLY A 290 28.45 -1.03 15.66
C GLY A 290 29.04 -1.87 16.79
N ARG A 291 28.33 -1.98 17.93
CA ARG A 291 28.76 -2.79 19.08
C ARG A 291 28.23 -4.22 19.07
N SER A 292 27.11 -4.48 18.39
CA SER A 292 26.37 -5.74 18.56
C SER A 292 26.50 -6.71 17.39
N LEU A 293 26.93 -6.22 16.21
CA LEU A 293 27.25 -7.09 15.08
C LEU A 293 28.55 -7.86 15.35
N GLY A 294 28.54 -9.17 15.08
CA GLY A 294 29.69 -10.03 15.36
C GLY A 294 29.93 -10.32 16.85
N LYS A 295 28.92 -10.09 17.70
CA LYS A 295 28.82 -10.73 19.03
C LYS A 295 28.06 -12.04 18.94
N ASP A 296 28.23 -12.90 19.94
CA ASP A 296 27.38 -14.06 20.11
C ASP A 296 25.92 -13.64 20.34
N TYR A 297 25.00 -14.49 19.91
CA TYR A 297 23.58 -14.18 19.92
C TYR A 297 22.99 -14.05 21.33
N ALA A 298 23.53 -14.76 22.33
CA ALA A 298 23.08 -14.61 23.72
C ALA A 298 23.39 -13.20 24.26
N SER A 299 24.62 -12.73 24.07
CA SER A 299 25.03 -11.38 24.46
C SER A 299 24.25 -10.31 23.69
N PHE A 300 24.06 -10.51 22.38
CA PHE A 300 23.25 -9.61 21.55
C PHE A 300 21.82 -9.43 22.09
N LYS A 301 21.16 -10.51 22.54
CA LYS A 301 19.79 -10.43 23.08
C LYS A 301 19.73 -9.54 24.32
N MET A 302 20.75 -9.62 25.18
CA MET A 302 20.85 -8.80 26.38
C MET A 302 21.06 -7.33 26.02
N ASP A 303 22.03 -7.06 25.13
CA ASP A 303 22.28 -5.71 24.63
C ASP A 303 21.02 -5.12 23.94
N LEU A 304 20.23 -5.96 23.27
CA LEU A 304 18.99 -5.55 22.62
C LEU A 304 17.93 -5.10 23.64
N VAL A 305 17.80 -5.78 24.78
CA VAL A 305 16.89 -5.35 25.86
C VAL A 305 17.29 -3.96 26.34
N ASP A 306 18.57 -3.77 26.62
CA ASP A 306 19.10 -2.53 27.16
C ASP A 306 18.94 -1.39 26.15
N TYR A 307 19.23 -1.64 24.86
CA TYR A 307 18.98 -0.69 23.77
C TYR A 307 17.50 -0.27 23.69
N LEU A 308 16.59 -1.25 23.71
CA LEU A 308 15.16 -0.97 23.65
C LEU A 308 14.69 -0.16 24.87
N CYS A 309 15.19 -0.50 26.05
CA CYS A 309 14.72 0.03 27.34
C CYS A 309 15.52 1.23 27.88
N LEU A 310 16.52 1.75 27.15
CA LEU A 310 17.44 2.81 27.61
C LEU A 310 16.78 4.09 28.17
N ASN A 311 15.51 4.37 27.86
CA ASN A 311 14.75 5.50 28.41
C ASN A 311 13.50 5.09 29.21
N VAL A 312 13.28 3.79 29.40
CA VAL A 312 12.15 3.19 30.12
C VAL A 312 12.52 2.95 31.59
N GLU A 313 13.79 2.68 31.88
CA GLU A 313 14.27 2.31 33.23
C GLU A 313 14.08 3.40 34.30
N GLY A 314 13.95 4.66 33.89
CA GLY A 314 13.66 5.78 34.80
C GLY A 314 12.20 5.84 35.26
N ASP A 315 11.28 5.12 34.61
CA ASP A 315 9.87 5.09 34.97
C ASP A 315 9.56 3.91 35.91
N ARG A 316 9.19 4.23 37.15
CA ARG A 316 8.85 3.23 38.18
C ARG A 316 7.72 2.30 37.75
N HIS A 317 6.79 2.76 36.92
CA HIS A 317 5.64 1.96 36.48
C HIS A 317 5.98 0.97 35.35
N LEU A 318 7.15 1.11 34.71
CA LEU A 318 7.57 0.29 33.58
C LEU A 318 8.77 -0.62 33.88
N GLN A 319 9.22 -0.71 35.13
CA GLN A 319 10.35 -1.56 35.52
C GLN A 319 10.14 -3.07 35.25
N TRP A 320 8.90 -3.50 35.07
CA TRP A 320 8.56 -4.87 34.70
C TRP A 320 8.86 -5.18 33.22
N LEU A 321 8.86 -4.16 32.36
CA LEU A 321 8.91 -4.32 30.91
C LEU A 321 10.26 -4.88 30.43
N PRO A 322 11.43 -4.37 30.87
CA PRO A 322 12.73 -4.95 30.49
C PRO A 322 12.83 -6.44 30.89
N ARG A 323 12.27 -6.82 32.04
CA ARG A 323 12.29 -8.22 32.52
C ARG A 323 11.48 -9.14 31.61
N LYS A 324 10.27 -8.71 31.20
CA LYS A 324 9.42 -9.49 30.29
C LYS A 324 10.05 -9.64 28.90
N ILE A 325 10.59 -8.55 28.35
CA ILE A 325 11.28 -8.59 27.05
C ILE A 325 12.51 -9.50 27.13
N ARG A 326 13.30 -9.40 28.21
CA ARG A 326 14.47 -10.25 28.43
C ARG A 326 14.10 -11.73 28.48
N GLY A 327 13.06 -12.10 29.23
CA GLY A 327 12.58 -13.48 29.29
C GLY A 327 12.25 -14.02 27.89
N TYR A 328 11.42 -13.29 27.14
CA TYR A 328 11.07 -13.66 25.77
C TYR A 328 12.29 -13.80 24.85
N LEU A 329 13.21 -12.83 24.87
CA LEU A 329 14.37 -12.85 23.99
C LEU A 329 15.35 -13.97 24.31
N LEU A 330 15.54 -14.30 25.60
CA LEU A 330 16.40 -15.42 25.99
C LEU A 330 15.88 -16.75 25.44
N ASP A 331 14.57 -16.97 25.48
CA ASP A 331 13.90 -18.17 24.97
C ASP A 331 13.86 -18.24 23.43
N LEU A 332 14.06 -17.13 22.73
CA LEU A 332 13.96 -17.04 21.28
C LEU A 332 15.18 -17.65 20.56
N ASN A 333 14.99 -18.72 19.77
CA ASN A 333 16.05 -19.42 19.02
C ASN A 333 17.30 -19.74 19.89
N THR A 334 17.09 -20.38 21.05
CA THR A 334 18.17 -20.73 22.00
C THR A 334 19.27 -21.59 21.37
N GLU A 335 18.93 -22.38 20.36
CA GLU A 335 19.86 -23.21 19.59
C GLU A 335 20.94 -22.41 18.84
N LYS A 336 20.73 -21.10 18.69
CA LYS A 336 21.66 -20.19 17.98
C LYS A 336 22.44 -19.28 18.91
N ASN A 337 22.36 -19.48 20.23
CA ASN A 337 22.98 -18.58 21.22
C ASN A 337 24.49 -18.39 21.01
N SER A 338 25.20 -19.41 20.52
CA SER A 338 26.63 -19.34 20.23
C SER A 338 26.97 -18.75 18.86
N TYR A 339 25.98 -18.48 18.00
CA TYR A 339 26.21 -18.00 16.65
C TYR A 339 26.47 -16.50 16.65
N GLN A 340 27.33 -16.07 15.73
CA GLN A 340 27.62 -14.66 15.53
C GLN A 340 26.42 -13.95 14.89
N VAL A 341 26.07 -12.78 15.41
CA VAL A 341 24.95 -12.01 14.89
C VAL A 341 25.33 -11.30 13.60
N GLY A 342 24.72 -11.75 12.51
CA GLY A 342 24.68 -11.05 11.22
C GLY A 342 23.30 -10.48 10.92
N SER A 343 23.20 -9.79 9.77
CA SER A 343 21.98 -9.07 9.34
C SER A 343 20.72 -9.94 9.28
N HIS A 344 20.86 -11.22 8.93
CA HIS A 344 19.73 -12.15 8.87
C HIS A 344 19.17 -12.49 10.27
N LEU A 345 20.04 -12.81 11.24
CA LEU A 345 19.62 -13.15 12.60
C LEU A 345 19.06 -11.92 13.33
N LEU A 346 19.64 -10.75 13.09
CA LEU A 346 19.11 -9.47 13.52
C LEU A 346 17.68 -9.25 12.98
N LYS A 347 17.47 -9.37 11.67
CA LYS A 347 16.13 -9.21 11.06
C LYS A 347 15.13 -10.23 11.59
N LYS A 348 15.52 -11.51 11.71
CA LYS A 348 14.64 -12.57 12.26
C LYS A 348 14.24 -12.23 13.70
N THR A 349 15.18 -11.74 14.51
CA THR A 349 14.92 -11.35 15.90
C THR A 349 14.00 -10.14 15.95
N CYS A 350 14.26 -9.08 15.18
CA CYS A 350 13.39 -7.91 15.12
C CYS A 350 11.96 -8.27 14.70
N ASN A 351 11.79 -9.10 13.65
CA ASN A 351 10.47 -9.56 13.22
C ASN A 351 9.75 -10.34 14.32
N ALA A 352 10.43 -11.29 14.98
CA ALA A 352 9.86 -12.06 16.08
C ALA A 352 9.48 -11.18 17.29
N THR A 353 10.26 -10.14 17.58
CA THR A 353 9.94 -9.18 18.65
C THR A 353 8.76 -8.29 18.27
N VAL A 354 8.62 -7.90 17.00
CA VAL A 354 7.43 -7.21 16.50
C VAL A 354 6.19 -8.09 16.66
N ASP A 355 6.26 -9.37 16.29
CA ASP A 355 5.15 -10.32 16.46
C ASP A 355 4.79 -10.51 17.93
N TYR A 356 5.79 -10.63 18.81
CA TYR A 356 5.56 -10.68 20.26
C TYR A 356 4.75 -9.47 20.73
N PHE A 357 5.11 -8.26 20.30
CA PHE A 357 4.41 -7.06 20.71
C PHE A 357 3.04 -6.84 20.09
N LEU A 358 2.75 -7.38 18.90
CA LEU A 358 1.55 -7.00 18.13
C LEU A 358 0.62 -8.17 17.78
N ASN A 359 0.90 -9.39 18.25
CA ASN A 359 0.00 -10.51 18.01
C ASN A 359 -1.36 -10.27 18.70
N PRO A 360 -2.49 -10.23 17.95
CA PRO A 360 -3.81 -9.96 18.52
C PRO A 360 -4.24 -10.97 19.58
N GLU A 361 -3.80 -12.23 19.47
CA GLU A 361 -4.10 -13.28 20.45
C GLU A 361 -3.58 -12.95 21.85
N ASN A 362 -2.52 -12.14 21.93
CA ASN A 362 -1.90 -11.78 23.21
C ASN A 362 -2.80 -10.88 24.06
N LEU A 363 -3.81 -10.21 23.48
CA LEU A 363 -4.80 -9.41 24.23
C LEU A 363 -5.58 -10.24 25.25
N LYS A 364 -5.62 -11.57 25.10
CA LYS A 364 -6.24 -12.48 26.04
C LYS A 364 -5.40 -12.71 27.30
N ASP A 365 -4.09 -12.50 27.24
CA ASP A 365 -3.20 -12.62 28.38
C ASP A 365 -3.03 -11.25 29.07
N PRO A 366 -3.56 -11.06 30.29
CA PRO A 366 -3.47 -9.79 31.01
C PRO A 366 -2.05 -9.47 31.48
N SER A 367 -1.15 -10.46 31.51
CA SER A 367 0.25 -10.30 31.93
C SER A 367 1.20 -10.00 30.76
N HIS A 368 0.68 -10.09 29.52
CA HIS A 368 1.47 -9.89 28.33
C HIS A 368 1.79 -8.39 28.15
N PRO A 369 3.03 -8.01 27.76
CA PRO A 369 3.41 -6.60 27.64
C PRO A 369 2.49 -5.78 26.75
N PHE A 370 2.05 -6.34 25.62
CA PHE A 370 1.10 -5.68 24.73
C PHE A 370 -0.18 -5.28 25.48
N THR A 371 -0.85 -6.22 26.15
CA THR A 371 -2.09 -6.01 26.89
C THR A 371 -1.91 -4.98 27.99
N VAL A 372 -0.86 -5.11 28.80
CA VAL A 372 -0.57 -4.18 29.90
C VAL A 372 -0.36 -2.76 29.38
N LEU A 373 0.43 -2.59 28.31
CA LEU A 373 0.69 -1.28 27.71
C LEU A 373 -0.59 -0.67 27.10
N MET A 374 -1.47 -1.49 26.51
CA MET A 374 -2.74 -0.99 25.98
C MET A 374 -3.68 -0.53 27.10
N VAL A 375 -3.81 -1.32 28.18
CA VAL A 375 -4.66 -0.98 29.34
C VAL A 375 -4.15 0.26 30.07
N GLN A 376 -2.83 0.41 30.19
CA GLN A 376 -2.20 1.57 30.82
C GLN A 376 -2.14 2.81 29.90
N ASN A 377 -2.61 2.71 28.65
CA ASN A 377 -2.51 3.75 27.63
C ASN A 377 -1.06 4.19 27.30
N GLU A 378 -0.10 3.27 27.46
CA GLU A 378 1.33 3.44 27.18
C GLU A 378 1.66 3.29 25.69
N PHE A 379 0.84 3.91 24.83
CA PHE A 379 0.93 3.78 23.37
C PHE A 379 2.23 4.36 22.81
N LEU A 380 2.73 5.44 23.40
CA LEU A 380 3.97 6.09 22.98
C LEU A 380 5.17 5.19 23.27
N THR A 381 5.21 4.58 24.46
CA THR A 381 6.24 3.63 24.88
C THR A 381 6.34 2.48 23.88
N LEU A 382 5.23 1.81 23.58
CA LEU A 382 5.21 0.73 22.58
C LEU A 382 5.65 1.22 21.19
N SER A 383 5.17 2.38 20.76
CA SER A 383 5.50 2.95 19.45
C SER A 383 6.99 3.26 19.31
N VAL A 384 7.64 3.74 20.39
CA VAL A 384 9.09 4.02 20.42
C VAL A 384 9.90 2.74 20.42
N LEU A 385 9.48 1.70 21.14
CA LEU A 385 10.12 0.37 21.09
C LEU A 385 10.10 -0.20 19.66
N LEU A 386 8.95 -0.12 19.00
CA LEU A 386 8.81 -0.57 17.61
C LEU A 386 9.66 0.30 16.66
N LEU A 387 9.72 1.62 16.85
CA LEU A 387 10.59 2.50 16.06
C LEU A 387 12.06 2.09 16.19
N LYS A 388 12.54 1.84 17.42
CA LYS A 388 13.91 1.39 17.68
C LYS A 388 14.24 0.07 16.95
N LEU A 389 13.31 -0.90 16.95
CA LEU A 389 13.48 -2.15 16.17
C LEU A 389 13.62 -1.88 14.66
N ILE A 390 12.84 -0.95 14.11
CA ILE A 390 12.92 -0.57 12.69
C ILE A 390 14.22 0.17 12.38
N LEU A 391 14.72 1.00 13.29
CA LEU A 391 15.98 1.73 13.08
C LEU A 391 17.21 0.81 13.01
N ILE A 392 17.23 -0.26 13.81
CA ILE A 392 18.33 -1.26 13.74
C ILE A 392 18.12 -2.28 12.62
N SER A 393 16.87 -2.52 12.21
CA SER A 393 16.55 -3.45 11.12
C SER A 393 15.46 -2.87 10.21
N PRO A 394 15.82 -2.02 9.23
CA PRO A 394 14.85 -1.38 8.33
C PRO A 394 14.06 -2.40 7.51
N GLY A 395 14.68 -3.55 7.19
CA GLY A 395 14.00 -4.66 6.51
C GLY A 395 12.84 -5.27 7.31
N SER A 396 12.70 -4.94 8.60
CA SER A 396 11.58 -5.35 9.46
C SER A 396 10.37 -4.41 9.35
N TYR A 397 10.50 -3.25 8.68
CA TYR A 397 9.37 -2.30 8.53
C TYR A 397 8.20 -2.93 7.80
N ALA A 398 8.48 -3.70 6.75
CA ALA A 398 7.43 -4.40 6.02
C ALA A 398 6.68 -5.38 6.92
N HIS A 399 7.41 -6.08 7.80
CA HIS A 399 6.83 -7.01 8.77
C HIS A 399 5.95 -6.28 9.80
N LEU A 400 6.41 -5.13 10.31
CA LEU A 400 5.61 -4.27 11.19
C LEU A 400 4.29 -3.85 10.55
N MET A 401 4.31 -3.40 9.30
CA MET A 401 3.11 -2.99 8.59
C MET A 401 2.13 -4.16 8.41
N LEU A 402 2.63 -5.37 8.16
CA LEU A 402 1.81 -6.59 8.11
C LEU A 402 1.20 -6.91 9.48
N ALA A 403 1.98 -6.82 10.57
CA ALA A 403 1.50 -7.06 11.93
C ALA A 403 0.40 -6.05 12.32
N LEU A 404 0.58 -4.76 12.01
CA LEU A 404 -0.44 -3.73 12.22
C LEU A 404 -1.71 -3.99 11.39
N ASN A 405 -1.58 -4.47 10.16
CA ASN A 405 -2.73 -4.84 9.35
C ASN A 405 -3.50 -6.03 9.94
N LYS A 406 -2.79 -7.05 10.44
CA LYS A 406 -3.41 -8.20 11.14
C LYS A 406 -4.15 -7.74 12.40
N LEU A 407 -3.53 -6.86 13.18
CA LEU A 407 -4.14 -6.29 14.38
C LEU A 407 -5.39 -5.46 14.06
N LEU A 408 -5.32 -4.63 13.02
CA LEU A 408 -6.48 -3.88 12.54
C LEU A 408 -7.61 -4.83 12.12
N ALA A 409 -7.30 -5.80 11.25
CA ALA A 409 -8.27 -6.73 10.69
C ALA A 409 -9.00 -7.54 11.78
N ALA A 410 -8.29 -8.00 12.81
CA ALA A 410 -8.87 -8.73 13.93
C ALA A 410 -9.87 -7.91 14.77
N ASN A 411 -9.90 -6.58 14.62
CA ASN A 411 -10.74 -5.69 15.40
C ASN A 411 -11.76 -4.90 14.56
N LEU A 412 -11.76 -5.04 13.22
CA LEU A 412 -12.61 -4.23 12.33
C LEU A 412 -14.12 -4.40 12.58
N ASP A 413 -14.55 -5.61 12.97
CA ASP A 413 -15.96 -5.93 13.20
C ASP A 413 -16.52 -5.31 14.49
N MET A 414 -15.65 -4.84 15.39
CA MET A 414 -16.03 -4.23 16.66
C MET A 414 -16.35 -2.73 16.47
N PRO A 415 -17.32 -2.19 17.24
CA PRO A 415 -17.70 -0.79 17.13
C PRO A 415 -16.57 0.14 17.56
N GLN A 416 -16.56 1.36 17.00
CA GLN A 416 -15.48 2.33 17.23
C GLN A 416 -15.24 2.64 18.71
N GLN A 417 -16.29 2.70 19.55
CA GLN A 417 -16.13 2.99 20.97
C GLN A 417 -15.32 1.90 21.70
N SER A 418 -15.52 0.64 21.34
CA SER A 418 -14.81 -0.51 21.93
C SER A 418 -13.34 -0.58 21.48
N ASN A 419 -13.01 0.02 20.34
CA ASN A 419 -11.66 0.05 19.76
C ASN A 419 -10.90 1.36 20.00
N SER A 420 -11.31 2.15 20.99
CA SER A 420 -10.67 3.44 21.30
C SER A 420 -9.17 3.31 21.58
N TRP A 421 -8.76 2.27 22.32
CA TRP A 421 -7.34 1.97 22.58
C TRP A 421 -6.56 1.72 21.29
N LEU A 422 -7.12 0.94 20.35
CA LEU A 422 -6.48 0.59 19.10
C LEU A 422 -6.34 1.83 18.20
N ILE A 423 -7.40 2.65 18.15
CA ILE A 423 -7.37 3.93 17.45
C ILE A 423 -6.25 4.82 18.01
N CYS A 424 -6.18 5.01 19.33
CA CYS A 424 -5.11 5.80 19.95
C CYS A 424 -3.73 5.23 19.67
N PHE A 425 -3.55 3.91 19.74
CA PHE A 425 -2.30 3.23 19.39
C PHE A 425 -1.91 3.45 17.92
N LEU A 426 -2.83 3.20 16.98
CA LEU A 426 -2.57 3.36 15.54
C LEU A 426 -2.27 4.81 15.14
N GLU A 427 -2.92 5.79 15.77
CA GLU A 427 -2.54 7.20 15.58
C GLU A 427 -1.14 7.49 16.12
N THR A 428 -0.84 6.99 17.33
CA THR A 428 0.45 7.23 17.99
C THR A 428 1.60 6.64 17.18
N ILE A 429 1.49 5.37 16.78
CA ILE A 429 2.55 4.71 16.00
C ILE A 429 2.74 5.36 14.63
N ARG A 430 1.67 5.82 13.97
CA ARG A 430 1.79 6.54 12.70
C ARG A 430 2.55 7.85 12.85
N VAL A 431 2.28 8.61 13.91
CA VAL A 431 3.00 9.84 14.23
C VAL A 431 4.46 9.54 14.53
N VAL A 432 4.73 8.58 15.43
CA VAL A 432 6.09 8.20 15.85
C VAL A 432 6.92 7.71 14.67
N MET A 433 6.38 6.83 13.83
CA MET A 433 7.08 6.33 12.64
C MET A 433 7.31 7.44 11.61
N THR A 434 6.34 8.33 11.42
CA THR A 434 6.48 9.44 10.47
C THR A 434 7.60 10.38 10.89
N ILE A 435 7.56 10.86 12.13
CA ILE A 435 8.52 11.80 12.68
C ILE A 435 9.90 11.14 12.87
N GLY A 436 9.92 9.91 13.39
CA GLY A 436 11.15 9.19 13.72
C GLY A 436 11.94 8.70 12.51
N LEU A 437 11.26 8.35 11.40
CA LEU A 437 11.93 7.88 10.19
C LEU A 437 12.31 9.01 9.23
N GLN A 438 11.58 10.14 9.23
CA GLN A 438 11.79 11.26 8.30
C GLN A 438 13.21 11.87 8.32
N ASN A 439 13.86 11.90 9.48
CA ASN A 439 15.15 12.59 9.68
C ASN A 439 16.34 11.64 9.80
N SER A 440 16.13 10.37 9.54
CA SER A 440 17.19 9.36 9.62
C SER A 440 17.75 9.09 8.20
N GLN A 441 19.06 8.82 8.10
CA GLN A 441 19.75 8.43 6.83
C GLN A 441 19.06 7.23 6.12
N TRP A 442 18.12 6.58 6.79
CA TRP A 442 17.31 5.46 6.33
C TRP A 442 16.20 5.82 5.32
N THR A 443 15.87 7.10 5.11
CA THR A 443 14.89 7.51 4.07
C THR A 443 15.30 7.06 2.67
N ALA A 444 16.60 7.05 2.35
CA ALA A 444 17.12 6.54 1.08
C ALA A 444 17.01 5.01 0.95
N ASN A 445 17.20 4.26 2.04
CA ASN A 445 17.04 2.80 2.06
C ASN A 445 15.57 2.37 2.11
N MET A 446 14.69 3.15 2.75
CA MET A 446 13.24 3.02 2.64
C MET A 446 12.76 3.28 1.22
N GLN A 447 13.25 4.32 0.55
CA GLN A 447 12.96 4.56 -0.87
C GLN A 447 13.46 3.42 -1.76
N LYS A 448 14.64 2.87 -1.48
CA LYS A 448 15.13 1.66 -2.17
C LYS A 448 14.26 0.46 -1.88
N LEU A 449 13.84 0.19 -0.64
CA LEU A 449 12.89 -0.88 -0.31
C LEU A 449 11.48 -0.65 -0.91
N GLU A 450 11.07 0.62 -1.06
CA GLU A 450 9.86 1.07 -1.76
C GLU A 450 9.98 0.99 -3.30
N GLN A 451 11.20 0.80 -3.82
CA GLN A 451 11.55 0.67 -5.24
C GLN A 451 12.02 -0.74 -5.62
N SER A 452 12.46 -1.57 -4.66
CA SER A 452 13.13 -2.86 -4.87
C SER A 452 12.28 -4.09 -4.58
N ALA A 453 10.94 -3.99 -4.63
CA ALA A 453 10.12 -5.19 -4.76
C ALA A 453 10.29 -5.73 -6.20
N PRO A 454 10.48 -7.06 -6.38
CA PRO A 454 11.42 -7.54 -7.38
C PRO A 454 10.81 -7.66 -8.79
N SER A 455 11.52 -7.13 -9.78
CA SER A 455 11.65 -7.77 -11.08
C SER A 455 12.60 -8.96 -10.92
N THR A 456 12.07 -10.12 -10.48
CA THR A 456 12.82 -11.37 -10.59
C THR A 456 12.65 -11.87 -12.03
N GLN A 457 13.63 -11.56 -12.87
CA GLN A 457 13.85 -12.30 -14.11
C GLN A 457 14.12 -13.77 -13.75
N VAL A 458 13.24 -14.63 -14.25
CA VAL A 458 13.40 -16.08 -14.24
C VAL A 458 14.62 -16.41 -15.11
N ALA A 459 15.59 -17.12 -14.53
CA ALA A 459 16.62 -17.83 -15.28
C ALA A 459 16.08 -19.15 -15.82
#